data_AF-A0A1J5IDR3-F1
#
_entry.id   AF-A0A1J5IDR3-F1
#
_cell.length_a   1.000
_cell.length_b   1.000
_cell.length_c   1.000
_cell.angle_alpha   90.00
_cell.angle_beta   90.00
_cell.angle_gamma   90.00
#
_symmetry.space_group_name_H-M   'P 1'
#
loop_
_entity.id
_entity.type
_entity.pdbx_description
1 polymer ?
#
loop_
_entity_poly.entity_id
_entity_poly.type
_entity_poly.pdbx_seq_one_letter_code
_entity_poly.pdbx_strand_id
1 'polypeptide(L)'
;MDLQALADRLGFDLDEFGELAELFLETENAEMAELKIAVAAGDADTVAKKAHSLKGAAGNLGFNEIYKLAQELDLKAREQNLAAAGALVAPIEQQLILIGEALAKI
;
A
#
# COMPACT_ATOMS: atom_id res chain seq x y z
N MET A 1 14.94 -3.02 1.88
CA MET A 1 14.41 -1.65 1.95
C MET A 1 15.37 -0.85 2.80
N ASP A 2 15.74 0.36 2.37
CA ASP A 2 16.62 1.26 3.13
C ASP A 2 15.77 2.43 3.63
N LEU A 3 15.38 2.39 4.91
CA LEU A 3 14.49 3.38 5.51
C LEU A 3 15.20 4.71 5.74
N GLN A 4 16.51 4.69 6.06
CA GLN A 4 17.30 5.91 6.21
C GLN A 4 17.35 6.69 4.90
N ALA A 5 17.62 6.01 3.78
CA ALA A 5 17.64 6.67 2.47
C ALA A 5 16.26 7.23 2.06
N LEU A 6 15.16 6.62 2.51
CA LEU A 6 13.80 7.14 2.29
C LEU A 6 13.53 8.37 3.15
N ALA A 7 13.90 8.34 4.44
CA ALA A 7 13.79 9.47 5.36
C ALA A 7 14.57 10.68 4.84
N ASP A 8 15.85 10.50 4.52
CA ASP A 8 16.74 11.55 4.00
C ASP A 8 16.17 12.22 2.74
N ARG A 9 15.61 11.41 1.82
CA ARG A 9 15.03 11.91 0.57
C ARG A 9 13.80 12.78 0.79
N LEU A 10 13.04 12.49 1.85
CA LEU A 10 11.84 13.23 2.21
C LEU A 10 12.13 14.37 3.21
N GLY A 11 13.37 14.48 3.69
CA GLY A 11 13.80 15.52 4.62
C GLY A 11 13.37 15.26 6.07
N PHE A 12 13.12 13.99 6.42
CA PHE A 12 12.84 13.56 7.78
C PHE A 12 14.09 12.94 8.41
N ASP A 13 14.16 12.93 9.74
CA ASP A 13 15.02 11.97 10.41
C ASP A 13 14.38 10.56 10.42
N LEU A 14 15.15 9.56 10.87
CA LEU A 14 14.73 8.17 10.81
C LEU A 14 13.56 7.87 11.76
N ASP A 15 13.50 8.55 12.91
CA ASP A 15 12.47 8.33 13.93
C ASP A 15 11.13 8.93 13.45
N GLU A 16 11.15 10.17 12.95
CA GLU A 16 10.00 10.85 12.34
C GLU A 16 9.42 10.04 11.16
N PHE A 17 10.30 9.52 10.28
CA PHE A 17 9.87 8.67 9.18
C PHE A 17 9.28 7.34 9.67
N GLY A 18 9.85 6.76 10.73
CA GLY A 18 9.36 5.56 11.38
C GLY A 18 7.90 5.71 11.85
N GLU A 19 7.59 6.79 12.57
CA GLU A 19 6.23 7.09 13.04
C GLU A 19 5.22 7.22 11.89
N LEU A 20 5.61 7.90 10.80
CA LEU A 20 4.76 8.03 9.61
C LEU A 20 4.53 6.68 8.91
N ALA A 21 5.57 5.85 8.84
CA ALA A 21 5.50 4.53 8.25
C ALA A 21 4.65 3.56 9.10
N GLU A 22 4.72 3.65 10.43
CA GLU A 22 3.85 2.90 11.35
C GLU A 22 2.38 3.29 11.16
N LEU A 23 2.06 4.59 11.11
CA LEU A 23 0.70 5.07 10.86
C LEU A 23 0.16 4.58 9.50
N PHE A 24 1.02 4.58 8.47
CA PHE A 24 0.69 4.01 7.17
C PHE A 24 0.36 2.51 7.30
N LEU A 25 1.18 1.73 8.01
CA LEU A 25 0.93 0.30 8.20
C LEU A 25 -0.36 0.02 8.97
N GLU A 26 -0.65 0.76 10.03
CA GLU A 26 -1.89 0.61 10.80
C GLU A 26 -3.11 0.84 9.93
N THR A 27 -3.10 1.93 9.15
CA THR A 27 -4.18 2.30 8.25
C THR A 27 -4.38 1.25 7.17
N GLU A 28 -3.33 0.92 6.43
CA GLU A 28 -3.45 0.01 5.28
C GLU A 28 -3.77 -1.42 5.71
N ASN A 29 -3.21 -1.92 6.82
CA ASN A 29 -3.57 -3.25 7.32
C ASN A 29 -5.06 -3.36 7.69
N ALA A 30 -5.65 -2.30 8.25
CA ALA A 30 -7.09 -2.25 8.52
C ALA A 30 -7.90 -2.23 7.21
N GLU A 31 -7.45 -1.44 6.22
CA GLU A 31 -8.14 -1.30 4.93
C GLU A 31 -8.05 -2.55 4.03
N MET A 32 -7.00 -3.37 4.18
CA MET A 32 -6.81 -4.58 3.37
C MET A 32 -7.96 -5.59 3.52
N ALA A 33 -8.56 -5.70 4.71
CA ALA A 33 -9.71 -6.57 4.94
C ALA A 33 -10.92 -6.11 4.10
N GLU A 34 -11.19 -4.81 4.08
CA GLU A 34 -12.27 -4.23 3.29
C GLU A 34 -12.01 -4.35 1.79
N LEU A 35 -10.76 -4.19 1.35
CA LEU A 35 -10.37 -4.38 -0.04
C LEU A 35 -10.67 -5.82 -0.51
N LYS A 36 -10.33 -6.82 0.31
CA LYS A 36 -10.65 -8.23 0.02
C LYS A 36 -12.15 -8.47 -0.10
N ILE A 37 -12.95 -7.87 0.80
CA ILE A 37 -14.41 -7.96 0.76
C ILE A 37 -14.93 -7.34 -0.54
N ALA A 38 -14.46 -6.15 -0.92
CA ALA A 38 -14.88 -5.48 -2.15
C ALA A 38 -14.56 -6.30 -3.41
N VAL A 39 -13.36 -6.90 -3.47
CA VAL A 39 -12.97 -7.82 -4.56
C VAL A 39 -13.93 -9.01 -4.62
N ALA A 40 -14.19 -9.67 -3.48
CA ALA A 40 -15.07 -10.84 -3.43
C ALA A 40 -16.54 -10.51 -3.76
N ALA A 41 -16.99 -9.30 -3.42
CA ALA A 41 -18.34 -8.81 -3.69
C ALA A 41 -18.54 -8.34 -5.15
N GLY A 42 -17.48 -8.29 -5.96
CA GLY A 42 -17.59 -7.77 -7.32
C GLY A 42 -17.63 -6.24 -7.39
N ASP A 43 -17.29 -5.53 -6.30
CA ASP A 43 -17.40 -4.06 -6.20
C ASP A 43 -16.14 -3.37 -6.73
N ALA A 44 -16.05 -3.27 -8.05
CA ALA A 44 -14.93 -2.66 -8.75
C ALA A 44 -14.72 -1.18 -8.42
N ASP A 45 -15.80 -0.43 -8.13
CA ASP A 45 -15.69 0.99 -7.79
C ASP A 45 -15.01 1.19 -6.43
N THR A 46 -15.38 0.38 -5.43
CA THR A 46 -14.73 0.40 -4.12
C THR A 46 -13.28 -0.04 -4.20
N VAL A 47 -12.98 -1.10 -4.97
CA VAL A 47 -11.59 -1.55 -5.20
C VAL A 47 -10.75 -0.44 -5.83
N ALA A 48 -11.26 0.24 -6.87
CA ALA A 48 -10.53 1.33 -7.53
C ALA A 48 -10.28 2.51 -6.59
N LYS A 49 -11.26 2.88 -5.76
CA LYS A 49 -11.11 3.97 -4.77
C LYS A 49 -10.04 3.64 -3.73
N LYS A 50 -10.07 2.44 -3.14
CA LYS A 50 -9.07 2.00 -2.15
C LYS A 50 -7.67 1.92 -2.75
N ALA A 51 -7.55 1.35 -3.95
CA ALA A 51 -6.30 1.31 -4.69
C ALA A 51 -5.74 2.71 -4.97
N HIS A 52 -6.60 3.68 -5.30
CA HIS A 52 -6.21 5.06 -5.52
C HIS A 52 -5.66 5.73 -4.25
N SER A 53 -6.32 5.52 -3.10
CA SER A 53 -5.88 6.03 -1.80
C SER A 53 -4.53 5.44 -1.39
N LEU A 54 -4.40 4.10 -1.44
CA LEU A 54 -3.17 3.38 -1.14
C LEU A 54 -2.00 3.85 -2.01
N LYS A 55 -2.25 4.03 -3.32
CA LYS A 55 -1.25 4.58 -4.26
C LYS A 55 -0.76 5.96 -3.82
N GLY A 56 -1.66 6.85 -3.41
CA GLY A 56 -1.29 8.18 -2.93
C GLY A 56 -0.44 8.13 -1.66
N ALA A 57 -0.89 7.37 -0.67
CA ALA A 57 -0.20 7.20 0.61
C ALA A 57 1.20 6.59 0.42
N ALA A 58 1.31 5.51 -0.35
CA ALA A 58 2.59 4.88 -0.67
C ALA A 58 3.52 5.82 -1.47
N GLY A 59 2.97 6.63 -2.36
CA GLY A 59 3.73 7.63 -3.12
C GLY A 59 4.36 8.70 -2.23
N ASN A 60 3.62 9.19 -1.23
CA ASN A 60 4.11 10.21 -0.30
C ASN A 60 5.27 9.72 0.57
N LEU A 61 5.26 8.44 0.95
CA LEU A 61 6.33 7.82 1.76
C LEU A 61 7.44 7.18 0.92
N GLY A 62 7.28 7.18 -0.40
CA GLY A 62 8.28 6.61 -1.31
C GLY A 62 8.30 5.09 -1.36
N PHE A 63 7.24 4.41 -0.91
CA PHE A 63 7.05 2.96 -1.00
C PHE A 63 6.70 2.54 -2.43
N ASN A 64 7.68 2.64 -3.32
CA ASN A 64 7.52 2.52 -4.77
C ASN A 64 6.89 1.18 -5.22
N GLU A 65 7.16 0.08 -4.53
CA GLU A 65 6.59 -1.22 -4.91
C GLU A 65 5.09 -1.29 -4.60
N ILE A 66 4.66 -0.78 -3.44
CA ILE A 66 3.23 -0.63 -3.13
C ILE A 66 2.58 0.34 -4.10
N TYR A 67 3.22 1.48 -4.39
CA TYR A 67 2.71 2.46 -5.36
C TYR A 67 2.39 1.80 -6.72
N LYS A 68 3.30 0.99 -7.26
CA LYS A 68 3.11 0.29 -8.54
C LYS A 68 1.98 -0.73 -8.48
N LEU A 69 1.96 -1.56 -7.43
CA LEU A 69 0.90 -2.56 -7.25
C LEU A 69 -0.48 -1.91 -7.09
N ALA A 70 -0.57 -0.83 -6.32
CA ALA A 70 -1.79 -0.06 -6.13
C ALA A 70 -2.23 0.65 -7.41
N GLN A 71 -1.28 1.16 -8.22
CA GLN A 71 -1.58 1.70 -9.55
C GLN A 71 -2.16 0.64 -10.49
N GLU A 72 -1.58 -0.57 -10.50
CA GLU A 72 -2.10 -1.67 -11.32
C GLU A 72 -3.46 -2.13 -10.82
N LEU A 73 -3.66 -2.20 -9.51
CA LEU A 73 -4.95 -2.54 -8.88
C LEU A 73 -6.05 -1.53 -9.27
N ASP A 74 -5.76 -0.23 -9.19
CA ASP A 74 -6.65 0.88 -9.60
C ASP A 74 -7.03 0.72 -11.08
N LEU A 75 -6.04 0.45 -11.94
CA LEU A 75 -6.27 0.22 -13.37
C LEU A 75 -7.17 -1.01 -13.62
N LYS A 76 -6.85 -2.18 -13.03
CA LYS A 76 -7.62 -3.42 -13.24
C LYS A 76 -9.03 -3.34 -12.71
N ALA A 77 -9.24 -2.65 -11.59
CA ALA A 77 -10.57 -2.39 -11.07
C ALA A 77 -11.39 -1.51 -12.02
N ARG A 78 -10.80 -0.43 -12.57
CA ARG A 78 -11.46 0.42 -13.57
C ARG A 78 -11.79 -0.31 -14.87
N GLU A 79 -10.95 -1.25 -15.27
CA GLU A 79 -11.20 -2.17 -16.40
C GLU A 79 -12.26 -3.25 -16.10
N GLN A 80 -12.87 -3.24 -14.90
CA GLN A 80 -13.80 -4.27 -14.40
C GLN A 80 -13.17 -5.68 -14.36
N ASN A 81 -11.84 -5.78 -14.38
CA ASN A 81 -11.12 -7.04 -14.31
C ASN A 81 -10.76 -7.39 -12.87
N LEU A 82 -11.77 -7.74 -12.08
CA LEU A 82 -11.61 -8.03 -10.65
C LEU A 82 -10.83 -9.31 -10.35
N ALA A 83 -10.76 -10.25 -11.30
CA ALA A 83 -9.89 -11.40 -11.18
C ALA A 83 -8.40 -10.99 -11.16
N ALA A 84 -7.99 -10.14 -12.12
CA ALA A 84 -6.64 -9.59 -12.14
C ALA A 84 -6.37 -8.65 -10.96
N ALA A 85 -7.35 -7.81 -10.58
CA ALA A 85 -7.25 -6.94 -9.41
C ALA A 85 -7.05 -7.75 -8.12
N GLY A 86 -7.83 -8.81 -7.92
CA GLY A 86 -7.73 -9.69 -6.76
C GLY A 86 -6.36 -10.36 -6.62
N ALA A 87 -5.69 -10.67 -7.73
CA ALA A 87 -4.35 -11.25 -7.72
C ALA A 87 -3.26 -10.30 -7.16
N LEU A 88 -3.52 -8.99 -7.13
CA LEU A 88 -2.58 -7.97 -6.64
C LEU A 88 -2.68 -7.74 -5.13
N VAL A 89 -3.76 -8.20 -4.48
CA VAL A 89 -3.98 -8.03 -3.04
C VAL A 89 -2.88 -8.71 -2.22
N ALA A 90 -2.57 -9.98 -2.48
CA ALA A 90 -1.54 -10.70 -1.74
C ALA A 90 -0.12 -10.09 -1.90
N PRO A 91 0.32 -9.69 -3.11
CA PRO A 91 1.54 -8.91 -3.28
C PRO A 91 1.60 -7.62 -2.46
N ILE A 92 0.49 -6.87 -2.37
CA ILE A 92 0.42 -5.65 -1.55
C ILE A 92 0.62 -5.99 -0.07
N GLU A 93 -0.07 -7.01 0.45
CA GLU A 93 0.09 -7.46 1.84
C GLU A 93 1.53 -7.86 2.14
N GLN A 94 2.18 -8.56 1.21
CA GLN A 94 3.57 -8.94 1.37
C GLN A 94 4.49 -7.72 1.48
N GLN A 95 4.22 -6.63 0.75
CA GLN A 95 5.00 -5.40 0.87
C GLN A 95 4.76 -4.70 2.22
N LEU A 96 3.51 -4.68 2.72
CA LEU A 96 3.20 -4.13 4.05
C LEU A 96 3.98 -4.89 5.15
N ILE A 97 4.04 -6.22 5.06
CA ILE A 97 4.84 -7.06 5.98
C ILE A 97 6.33 -6.69 5.90
N LEU A 98 6.89 -6.56 4.70
CA LEU A 98 8.31 -6.21 4.52
C LEU A 98 8.67 -4.82 5.06
N ILE A 99 7.75 -3.85 4.99
CA ILE A 99 7.93 -2.53 5.62
C ILE A 99 7.95 -2.69 7.14
N GLY A 100 6.99 -3.43 7.71
CA GLY A 100 6.95 -3.69 9.16
C GLY A 100 8.21 -4.39 9.67
N GLU A 101 8.71 -5.39 8.94
CA GLU A 101 9.98 -6.06 9.26
C GLU A 101 11.21 -5.14 9.15
N ALA A 102 11.16 -4.12 8.30
CA ALA A 102 12.21 -3.12 8.19
C ALA A 102 12.18 -2.14 9.36
N LEU A 103 10.98 -1.71 9.78
CA LEU A 103 10.78 -0.82 10.93
C LEU A 103 11.20 -1.48 12.24
N ALA A 104 10.95 -2.78 12.42
CA ALA A 104 11.37 -3.51 13.62
C ALA A 104 12.90 -3.63 13.81
N LYS A 105 13.71 -3.10 12.87
CA LYS A 105 15.18 -3.16 12.89
C LYS A 105 15.84 -1.80 13.12
N ILE A 106 15.06 -0.72 13.16
CA ILE A 106 15.53 0.62 13.53
C ILE A 106 15.22 0.87 15.01
#